data_AF-A0A1C5Q0R5-F1
#
_entry.id   AF-A0A1C5Q0R5-F1
#
_cell.length_a   1.000
_cell.length_b   1.000
_cell.length_c   1.000
_cell.angle_alpha   90.00
_cell.angle_beta   90.00
_cell.angle_gamma   90.00
#
_symmetry.space_group_name_H-M   'P 1'
#
loop_
_entity.id
_entity.type
_entity.pdbx_description
1 polymer ?
#
loop_
_entity_poly.entity_id
_entity_poly.type
_entity_poly.pdbx_seq_one_letter_code
_entity_poly.pdbx_strand_id
1 'polypeptide(L)'
;MHGPVCVLCGYINEEQAESCTADHYTADDSSHKEICGACGGVIKEESHLYTYTTETAEDGVRIHKGTCSVCGHTMDGACVFDPDGICEICGQPCTHEYTVGQSLDESYHQLVCKFCGHTEKEEHQIGESADSQKYCTACGYSLNE
;
A
#
# COMPACT_ATOMS: atom_id res chain seq x y z
N MET A 1 -33.53 -4.85 13.12
CA MET A 1 -34.56 -5.43 14.00
C MET A 1 -35.02 -6.75 13.39
N HIS A 2 -35.37 -7.72 14.21
CA HIS A 2 -35.95 -9.00 13.77
C HIS A 2 -37.20 -9.28 14.59
N GLY A 3 -38.26 -9.75 13.95
CA GLY A 3 -39.52 -10.04 14.60
C GLY A 3 -40.30 -11.12 13.88
N PRO A 4 -41.38 -11.63 14.48
CA PRO A 4 -42.24 -12.63 13.85
C PRO A 4 -42.78 -12.12 12.51
N VAL A 5 -42.65 -12.94 11.46
CA VAL A 5 -43.11 -12.61 10.10
C VAL A 5 -44.42 -13.35 9.82
N CYS A 6 -45.45 -12.63 9.37
CA CYS A 6 -46.68 -13.25 8.90
C CYS A 6 -46.43 -14.00 7.58
N VAL A 7 -46.60 -15.33 7.58
CA VAL A 7 -46.36 -16.17 6.39
C VAL A 7 -47.31 -15.90 5.21
N LEU A 8 -48.42 -15.21 5.44
CA LEU A 8 -49.41 -14.88 4.40
C LEU A 8 -49.13 -13.56 3.69
N CYS A 9 -48.55 -12.57 4.37
CA CYS A 9 -48.37 -11.21 3.82
C CYS A 9 -46.96 -10.61 4.00
N GLY A 10 -46.06 -11.29 4.71
CA GLY A 10 -44.68 -10.83 4.93
C GLY A 10 -44.54 -9.70 5.95
N TYR A 11 -45.62 -9.24 6.57
CA TYR A 11 -45.57 -8.19 7.60
C TYR A 11 -44.78 -8.66 8.83
N ILE A 12 -43.87 -7.81 9.32
CA ILE A 12 -43.12 -8.02 10.56
C ILE A 12 -43.92 -7.39 11.70
N ASN A 13 -44.21 -8.15 12.74
CA ASN A 13 -44.85 -7.60 13.92
C ASN A 13 -43.85 -6.71 14.69
N GLU A 14 -43.96 -5.39 14.52
CA GLU A 14 -43.10 -4.40 15.17
C GLU A 14 -43.24 -4.37 16.70
N GLU A 15 -44.41 -4.69 17.27
CA GLU A 15 -44.62 -4.75 18.73
C GLU A 15 -43.84 -5.90 19.38
N GLN A 16 -43.51 -6.94 18.61
CA GLN A 16 -42.69 -8.08 19.04
C GLN A 16 -41.32 -8.10 18.36
N ALA A 17 -40.95 -7.02 17.67
CA ALA A 17 -39.67 -6.93 17.01
C ALA A 17 -38.59 -6.56 18.04
N GLU A 18 -37.52 -7.34 18.05
CA GLU A 18 -36.36 -7.10 18.89
C GLU A 18 -35.28 -6.37 18.08
N SER A 19 -34.47 -5.55 18.77
CA SER A 19 -33.30 -4.93 18.16
C SER A 19 -32.26 -5.99 17.81
N CYS A 20 -31.60 -5.86 16.66
CA CYS A 20 -30.47 -6.72 16.36
C CYS A 20 -29.28 -6.33 17.25
N THR A 21 -28.73 -7.28 17.98
CA THR A 21 -27.46 -7.13 18.71
C THR A 21 -26.34 -7.82 17.95
N ALA A 22 -25.20 -7.14 17.82
CA ALA A 22 -24.02 -7.70 17.19
C ALA A 22 -23.43 -8.83 18.04
N ASP A 23 -23.02 -9.91 17.39
CA ASP A 23 -22.36 -11.08 18.01
C ASP A 23 -20.93 -11.23 17.50
N HIS A 24 -20.76 -11.23 16.17
CA HIS A 24 -19.46 -11.33 15.53
C HIS A 24 -19.40 -10.50 14.24
N TYR A 25 -18.20 -10.42 13.67
CA TYR A 25 -17.94 -9.81 12.37
C TYR A 25 -17.63 -10.89 11.34
N THR A 26 -18.13 -10.70 10.12
CA THR A 26 -17.57 -11.35 8.93
C THR A 26 -16.80 -10.31 8.13
N ALA A 27 -15.76 -10.72 7.42
CA ALA A 27 -14.92 -9.82 6.66
C ALA A 27 -14.52 -10.45 5.33
N ASP A 28 -14.40 -9.61 4.32
CA ASP A 28 -13.77 -9.89 3.03
C ASP A 28 -12.71 -8.81 2.75
N ASP A 29 -12.13 -8.78 1.55
CA ASP A 29 -11.07 -7.81 1.21
C ASP A 29 -11.53 -6.34 1.25
N SER A 30 -12.84 -6.08 1.07
CA SER A 30 -13.38 -4.73 0.92
C SER A 30 -13.97 -4.18 2.21
N SER A 31 -14.68 -5.02 2.97
CA SER A 31 -15.47 -4.57 4.11
C SER A 31 -15.55 -5.61 5.22
N HIS A 32 -16.05 -5.17 6.36
CA HIS A 32 -16.55 -6.06 7.42
C HIS A 32 -18.03 -5.79 7.68
N LYS A 33 -18.73 -6.86 8.08
CA LYS A 33 -20.17 -6.88 8.35
C LYS A 33 -20.41 -7.30 9.79
N GLU A 34 -21.11 -6.45 10.53
CA GLU A 34 -21.63 -6.77 11.85
C GLU A 34 -22.80 -7.75 11.70
N ILE A 35 -22.68 -8.95 12.28
CA ILE A 35 -23.70 -9.99 12.16
C ILE A 35 -24.52 -10.08 13.44
N CYS A 36 -25.84 -10.14 13.28
CA CYS A 36 -26.76 -10.35 14.38
C CYS A 36 -26.68 -11.79 14.89
N GLY A 37 -26.40 -11.97 16.19
CA GLY A 37 -26.32 -13.31 16.80
C GLY A 37 -27.63 -14.10 16.78
N ALA A 38 -28.77 -13.40 16.77
CA ALA A 38 -30.09 -14.04 16.86
C ALA A 38 -30.63 -14.53 15.51
N CYS A 39 -30.39 -13.78 14.43
CA CYS A 39 -30.96 -14.10 13.11
C CYS A 39 -29.92 -14.32 12.00
N GLY A 40 -28.63 -14.07 12.26
CA GLY A 40 -27.56 -14.16 11.26
C GLY A 40 -27.60 -13.07 10.19
N GLY A 41 -28.52 -12.10 10.30
CA GLY A 41 -28.62 -10.97 9.37
C GLY A 41 -27.49 -9.96 9.56
N VAL A 42 -27.14 -9.27 8.47
CA VAL A 42 -26.19 -8.14 8.49
C VAL A 42 -26.86 -6.93 9.14
N ILE A 43 -26.26 -6.44 10.22
CA ILE A 43 -26.69 -5.21 10.92
C ILE A 43 -26.13 -3.98 10.19
N LYS A 44 -24.85 -4.05 9.86
CA LYS A 44 -24.09 -2.94 9.27
C LYS A 44 -22.95 -3.50 8.43
N GLU A 45 -22.57 -2.77 7.39
CA GLU A 45 -21.38 -3.02 6.58
C GLU A 45 -20.55 -1.74 6.51
N GLU A 46 -19.26 -1.85 6.79
CA GLU A 46 -18.31 -0.73 6.72
C GLU A 46 -17.02 -1.18 6.05
N SER A 47 -16.40 -0.27 5.30
CA SER A 47 -15.04 -0.46 4.80
C SER A 47 -14.06 -0.65 5.95
N HIS A 48 -12.97 -1.36 5.66
CA HIS A 48 -11.92 -1.55 6.65
C HIS A 48 -11.26 -0.23 7.07
N LEU A 49 -11.01 -0.11 8.37
CA LEU A 49 -10.17 0.95 8.92
C LEU A 49 -8.80 0.35 9.24
N TYR A 50 -7.94 0.33 8.23
CA TYR A 50 -6.61 -0.24 8.33
C TYR A 50 -5.63 0.72 9.01
N THR A 51 -4.87 0.18 9.96
CA THR A 51 -3.59 0.76 10.37
C THR A 51 -2.49 0.09 9.55
N TYR A 52 -1.69 0.88 8.85
CA TYR A 52 -0.66 0.37 7.94
C TYR A 52 0.74 0.36 8.56
N THR A 53 1.52 -0.66 8.20
CA THR A 53 2.98 -0.71 8.35
C THR A 53 3.63 -0.97 6.98
N THR A 54 4.91 -0.65 6.83
CA THR A 54 5.67 -0.89 5.59
C THR A 54 6.86 -1.80 5.84
N GLU A 55 7.11 -2.71 4.91
CA GLU A 55 8.21 -3.68 4.95
C GLU A 55 8.78 -3.88 3.54
N THR A 56 9.88 -4.63 3.42
CA THR A 56 10.45 -5.06 2.14
C THR A 56 10.30 -6.57 2.05
N ALA A 57 9.66 -7.05 0.98
CA ALA A 57 9.50 -8.48 0.70
C ALA A 57 10.83 -9.13 0.29
N GLU A 58 10.86 -10.47 0.25
CA GLU A 58 12.08 -11.24 -0.07
C GLU A 58 12.65 -10.94 -1.46
N ASP A 59 11.79 -10.58 -2.42
CA ASP A 59 12.15 -10.16 -3.77
C ASP A 59 12.62 -8.70 -3.87
N GLY A 60 12.67 -7.99 -2.74
CA GLY A 60 13.07 -6.58 -2.65
C GLY A 60 11.93 -5.60 -2.91
N VAL A 61 10.71 -6.05 -3.18
CA VAL A 61 9.56 -5.16 -3.39
C VAL A 61 9.11 -4.56 -2.07
N ARG A 62 8.84 -3.25 -2.05
CA ARG A 62 8.22 -2.60 -0.89
C ARG A 62 6.75 -2.99 -0.80
N ILE A 63 6.34 -3.48 0.37
CA ILE A 63 4.96 -3.87 0.66
C ILE A 63 4.41 -3.07 1.83
N HIS A 64 3.10 -2.89 1.85
CA HIS A 64 2.37 -2.43 3.04
C HIS A 64 1.57 -3.60 3.61
N LYS A 65 1.41 -3.59 4.93
CA LYS A 65 0.53 -4.50 5.67
C LYS A 65 -0.48 -3.69 6.43
N GLY A 66 -1.74 -4.09 6.39
CA GLY A 66 -2.84 -3.41 7.08
C GLY A 66 -3.55 -4.36 8.03
N THR A 67 -3.89 -3.89 9.23
CA THR A 67 -4.80 -4.61 10.13
C THR A 67 -5.99 -3.74 10.47
N CYS A 68 -7.20 -4.27 10.23
CA CYS A 68 -8.44 -3.58 10.53
C CYS A 68 -8.67 -3.56 12.04
N SER A 69 -8.81 -2.36 12.61
CA SER A 69 -8.97 -2.19 14.07
C SER A 69 -10.29 -2.74 14.62
N VAL A 70 -11.29 -2.94 13.76
CA VAL A 70 -12.63 -3.38 14.15
C VAL A 70 -12.74 -4.91 14.11
N CYS A 71 -12.42 -5.53 12.98
CA CYS A 71 -12.62 -6.96 12.78
C CYS A 71 -11.33 -7.79 12.82
N GLY A 72 -10.17 -7.15 12.91
CA GLY A 72 -8.87 -7.84 12.90
C GLY A 72 -8.46 -8.42 11.53
N HIS A 73 -9.24 -8.17 10.47
CA HIS A 73 -8.88 -8.56 9.11
C HIS A 73 -7.51 -7.97 8.74
N THR A 74 -6.66 -8.78 8.12
CA THR A 74 -5.33 -8.38 7.69
C THR A 74 -5.24 -8.36 6.18
N MET A 75 -4.53 -7.39 5.64
CA MET A 75 -4.18 -7.32 4.23
C MET A 75 -2.68 -7.07 4.06
N ASP A 76 -2.15 -7.46 2.92
CA ASP A 76 -0.85 -7.04 2.44
C ASP A 76 -0.87 -6.78 0.93
N GLY A 77 0.06 -5.97 0.46
CA GLY A 77 0.13 -5.61 -0.96
C GLY A 77 1.37 -4.81 -1.29
N ALA A 78 1.77 -4.84 -2.56
CA ALA A 78 2.85 -4.00 -3.05
C ALA A 78 2.49 -2.51 -2.90
N CYS A 79 3.45 -1.70 -2.49
CA CYS A 79 3.28 -0.25 -2.51
C CYS A 79 3.26 0.26 -3.95
N VAL A 80 2.27 1.09 -4.26
CA VAL A 80 2.19 1.85 -5.51
C VAL A 80 2.41 3.31 -5.14
N PHE A 81 3.47 3.90 -5.65
CA PHE A 81 3.86 5.26 -5.33
C PHE A 81 3.40 6.23 -6.41
N ASP A 82 2.83 7.35 -5.97
CA ASP A 82 2.57 8.50 -6.82
C ASP A 82 3.88 9.22 -7.23
N PRO A 83 3.83 10.23 -8.12
CA PRO A 83 5.02 10.98 -8.54
C PRO A 83 5.73 11.74 -7.41
N ASP A 84 5.04 12.05 -6.30
CA ASP A 84 5.62 12.69 -5.11
C ASP A 84 6.28 11.64 -4.18
N GLY A 85 6.24 10.37 -4.56
CA GLY A 85 6.82 9.26 -3.82
C GLY A 85 5.96 8.83 -2.62
N ILE A 86 4.67 9.15 -2.58
CA ILE A 86 3.76 8.71 -1.52
C ILE A 86 3.00 7.47 -1.98
N CYS A 87 2.92 6.45 -1.13
CA CYS A 87 2.15 5.25 -1.45
C CYS A 87 0.64 5.56 -1.45
N GLU A 88 -0.05 5.29 -2.55
CA GLU A 88 -1.48 5.58 -2.73
C GLU A 88 -2.37 4.80 -1.76
N ILE A 89 -1.85 3.71 -1.16
CA ILE A 89 -2.62 2.80 -0.29
C ILE A 89 -2.40 3.11 1.18
N CYS A 90 -1.14 3.18 1.63
CA CYS A 90 -0.81 3.40 3.04
C CYS A 90 -0.46 4.86 3.38
N GLY A 91 -0.36 5.74 2.38
CA GLY A 91 -0.01 7.15 2.56
C GLY A 91 1.41 7.39 3.09
N GLN A 92 2.25 6.35 3.18
CA GLN A 92 3.61 6.47 3.67
C GLN A 92 4.55 6.89 2.53
N PRO A 93 5.51 7.78 2.80
CA PRO A 93 6.49 8.18 1.81
C PRO A 93 7.44 7.02 1.48
N CYS A 94 7.92 6.99 0.25
CA CYS A 94 8.98 6.11 -0.19
C CYS A 94 10.26 6.46 0.58
N THR A 95 10.87 5.47 1.22
CA THR A 95 12.24 5.62 1.68
C THR A 95 13.15 5.46 0.46
N HIS A 96 13.63 6.57 -0.10
CA HIS A 96 14.43 6.54 -1.32
C HIS A 96 15.74 5.77 -1.08
N GLU A 97 15.89 4.67 -1.80
CA GLU A 97 17.16 3.99 -2.00
C GLU A 97 17.54 4.09 -3.46
N TYR A 98 18.58 4.84 -3.75
CA TYR A 98 19.00 5.12 -5.11
C TYR A 98 19.96 4.07 -5.66
N THR A 99 19.86 3.85 -6.97
CA THR A 99 20.85 3.18 -7.80
C THR A 99 21.39 4.15 -8.84
N VAL A 100 22.63 3.96 -9.24
CA VAL A 100 23.24 4.79 -10.29
C VAL A 100 22.58 4.43 -11.63
N GLY A 101 22.07 5.45 -12.31
CA GLY A 101 21.50 5.37 -13.64
C GLY A 101 22.48 5.83 -14.72
N GLN A 102 21.93 6.31 -15.82
CA GLN A 102 22.71 6.78 -16.97
C GLN A 102 23.30 8.18 -16.75
N SER A 103 24.31 8.53 -17.54
CA SER A 103 24.78 9.92 -17.67
C SER A 103 23.67 10.80 -18.25
N LEU A 104 23.50 11.99 -17.68
CA LEU A 104 22.53 12.98 -18.14
C LEU A 104 23.21 14.01 -19.04
N ASP A 105 24.39 14.48 -18.63
CA ASP A 105 25.22 15.44 -19.34
C ASP A 105 26.69 15.28 -18.90
N GLU A 106 27.56 16.22 -19.28
CA GLU A 106 28.99 16.19 -18.93
C GLU A 106 29.28 16.32 -17.43
N SER A 107 28.36 16.89 -16.66
CA SER A 107 28.50 17.19 -15.23
C SER A 107 27.80 16.17 -14.33
N TYR A 108 26.67 15.61 -14.76
CA TYR A 108 25.78 14.82 -13.91
C TYR A 108 25.40 13.45 -14.48
N HIS A 109 25.24 12.48 -13.57
CA HIS A 109 24.51 11.23 -13.83
C HIS A 109 23.21 11.16 -13.03
N GLN A 110 22.34 10.26 -13.46
CA GLN A 110 21.06 10.00 -12.82
C GLN A 110 21.23 9.09 -11.59
N LEU A 111 20.47 9.36 -10.55
CA LEU A 111 20.17 8.43 -9.47
C LEU A 111 18.70 8.03 -9.59
N VAL A 112 18.40 6.72 -9.58
CA VAL A 112 17.03 6.20 -9.72
C VAL A 112 16.64 5.41 -8.48
N CYS A 113 15.54 5.80 -7.83
CA CYS A 113 15.01 5.10 -6.67
C CYS A 113 14.55 3.70 -7.08
N LYS A 114 15.04 2.67 -6.38
CA LYS A 114 14.72 1.26 -6.65
C LYS A 114 13.23 0.93 -6.53
N PHE A 115 12.47 1.72 -5.76
CA PHE A 115 11.09 1.39 -5.39
C PHE A 115 10.05 2.21 -6.14
N CYS A 116 10.24 3.52 -6.30
CA CYS A 116 9.25 4.42 -6.92
C CYS A 116 9.69 4.99 -8.27
N GLY A 117 10.94 4.74 -8.69
CA GLY A 117 11.47 5.31 -9.93
C GLY A 117 11.74 6.81 -9.88
N HIS A 118 11.53 7.49 -8.74
CA HIS A 118 11.93 8.88 -8.53
C HIS A 118 13.41 9.07 -8.89
N THR A 119 13.73 10.17 -9.55
CA THR A 119 15.06 10.41 -10.09
C THR A 119 15.69 11.65 -9.48
N GLU A 120 16.93 11.52 -9.05
CA GLU A 120 17.79 12.65 -8.69
C GLU A 120 18.99 12.72 -9.63
N LYS A 121 19.81 13.76 -9.49
CA LYS A 121 21.07 13.90 -10.21
C LYS A 121 22.21 14.04 -9.22
N GLU A 122 23.35 13.47 -9.57
CA GLU A 122 24.57 13.53 -8.79
C GLU A 122 25.74 13.87 -9.71
N GLU A 123 26.71 14.64 -9.20
CA GLU A 123 27.89 15.01 -9.96
C GLU A 123 28.77 13.79 -10.25
N HIS A 124 29.33 13.75 -11.46
CA HIS A 124 30.24 12.69 -11.86
C HIS A 124 31.44 12.59 -10.90
N GLN A 125 31.69 11.38 -10.40
CA GLN A 125 32.89 11.07 -9.62
C GLN A 125 33.99 10.57 -10.55
N ILE A 126 34.83 11.49 -11.03
CA ILE A 126 35.84 11.22 -12.06
C ILE A 126 37.05 10.49 -11.47
N GLY A 127 37.28 9.29 -11.99
CA GLY A 127 38.52 8.53 -11.81
C GLY A 127 39.33 8.51 -13.10
N GLU A 128 40.53 7.92 -13.01
CA GLU A 128 41.44 7.76 -14.14
C GLU A 128 41.84 6.28 -14.26
N SER A 129 41.81 5.75 -15.48
CA SER A 129 42.24 4.38 -15.77
C SER A 129 43.77 4.28 -15.91
N ALA A 130 44.30 3.06 -15.99
CA ALA A 130 45.74 2.85 -16.18
C ALA A 130 46.27 3.42 -17.52
N ASP A 131 45.39 3.65 -18.51
CA ASP A 131 45.71 4.24 -19.82
C ASP A 131 45.47 5.76 -19.82
N SER A 132 45.37 6.39 -18.64
CA SER A 132 45.07 7.81 -18.43
C SER A 132 43.73 8.31 -19.01
N GLN A 133 42.77 7.41 -19.22
CA GLN A 133 41.41 7.80 -19.62
C GLN A 133 40.60 8.22 -18.39
N LYS A 134 39.99 9.41 -18.45
CA LYS A 134 39.12 9.94 -17.38
C LYS A 134 37.68 9.50 -17.59
N TYR A 135 37.08 8.94 -16.54
CA TYR A 135 35.70 8.46 -16.59
C TYR A 135 35.00 8.58 -15.23
N CYS A 136 33.67 8.68 -15.23
CA CYS A 136 32.86 8.57 -14.03
C CYS A 136 32.90 7.14 -13.51
N THR A 137 33.43 6.96 -12.30
CA THR A 137 33.54 5.66 -11.63
C THR A 137 32.20 5.02 -11.29
N ALA A 138 31.12 5.82 -11.27
CA ALA A 138 29.77 5.37 -10.96
C ALA A 138 28.99 4.93 -12.21
N CYS A 139 28.92 5.77 -13.25
CA CYS A 139 28.08 5.53 -14.43
C CYS A 139 28.86 5.18 -15.72
N GLY A 140 30.20 5.27 -15.70
CA GLY A 140 31.04 4.96 -16.85
C GLY A 140 31.16 6.07 -17.92
N TYR A 141 30.55 7.24 -17.70
CA TYR A 141 30.71 8.39 -18.61
C TYR A 141 32.19 8.71 -18.83
N SER A 142 32.64 8.85 -20.07
CA SER A 142 34.04 9.16 -20.40
C SER A 142 34.18 10.62 -20.82
N LEU A 143 35.14 11.33 -20.23
CA LEU A 143 35.52 12.66 -20.68
C LEU A 143 36.48 12.49 -21.85
N ASN A 144 36.00 12.73 -23.06
CA ASN A 144 36.87 12.81 -24.23
C ASN A 144 37.40 14.24 -24.33
N GLU A 145 38.72 14.39 -24.41
CA GLU A 145 39.41 15.67 -24.68
C GLU A 145 39.29 16.11 -26.14
#